data_AF-A0A936GLY8-F1
#
_entry.id   AF-A0A936GLY8-F1
#
_cell.length_a   1.000
_cell.length_b   1.000
_cell.length_c   1.000
_cell.angle_alpha   90.00
_cell.angle_beta   90.00
_cell.angle_gamma   90.00
#
_symmetry.space_group_name_H-M   'P 1'
#
loop_
_entity.id
_entity.type
_entity.pdbx_description
1 polymer ?
#
loop_
_entity_poly.entity_id
_entity_poly.type
_entity_poly.pdbx_seq_one_letter_code
_entity_poly.pdbx_strand_id
1 'polypeptide(L)'
;MSSQPFKLSKPFPPCPAATHQPLPFAIDELDFSGWLNSLTANDDITKCRQILQVLQTLNNDYPPERNAIPGRTRLFFLEKLGAALIAATSMLTYFPAVPDEKPGTDDTQSDETSRSEISVWCSLELANAYSLLSMEDWFKETTYYSLEEKTAILANGIQAMGRSLLYISETYSKPYAYFWHKCFQFYRLARLYRLNDHNINPNAQTIENAFKRVLVFALCNSNQFSPTEMRTIYELLGHYATFTTLLKSVPKKKFKGIPSIHLKGSGPPIISDYESDNLDSDRLFIATVTVASKILEDTNDRRAHHLPTDRLMLLRLAKTLTLNKQRKDHREDAQGNHLGIMGFLNIVDFLRNKETEKQNALAESGLSIRPGPVN
;
A
#
# COMPACT_ATOMS: atom_id res chain seq x y z
N MET A 1 -37.19 5.43 16.26
CA MET A 1 -36.42 6.28 15.33
C MET A 1 -35.45 5.38 14.59
N SER A 2 -35.56 5.35 13.27
CA SER A 2 -34.77 4.48 12.37
C SER A 2 -33.31 4.90 12.38
N SER A 3 -32.43 4.06 12.91
CA SER A 3 -30.98 4.21 12.85
C SER A 3 -30.50 4.01 11.41
N GLN A 4 -30.36 5.09 10.64
CA GLN A 4 -29.68 5.01 9.36
C GLN A 4 -28.19 4.67 9.60
N PRO A 5 -27.63 3.68 8.89
CA PRO A 5 -26.23 3.31 9.04
C PRO A 5 -25.32 4.43 8.50
N PHE A 6 -24.34 4.81 9.32
CA PHE A 6 -23.37 5.89 9.07
C PHE A 6 -22.56 5.67 7.77
N LYS A 7 -22.37 6.75 7.00
CA LYS A 7 -21.51 6.77 5.80
C LYS A 7 -20.04 6.80 6.22
N LEU A 8 -19.44 5.61 6.26
CA LEU A 8 -18.00 5.35 6.22
C LEU A 8 -17.28 6.27 5.20
N SER A 9 -16.01 6.63 5.48
CA SER A 9 -15.11 7.21 4.47
C SER A 9 -15.33 6.56 3.10
N LYS A 10 -15.52 7.39 2.07
CA LYS A 10 -15.96 6.94 0.75
C LYS A 10 -15.02 5.84 0.23
N PRO A 11 -15.55 4.74 -0.32
CA PRO A 11 -14.71 3.76 -0.99
C PRO A 11 -13.99 4.43 -2.16
N PHE A 12 -12.77 3.98 -2.43
CA PHE A 12 -12.01 4.45 -3.59
C PHE A 12 -12.81 4.23 -4.88
N PRO A 13 -12.82 5.18 -5.84
CA PRO A 13 -13.55 5.04 -7.08
C PRO A 13 -13.10 3.80 -7.87
N PRO A 14 -14.02 3.13 -8.59
CA PRO A 14 -13.64 2.02 -9.44
C PRO A 14 -12.70 2.49 -10.56
N CYS A 15 -11.90 1.56 -11.09
CA CYS A 15 -11.10 1.82 -12.29
C CYS A 15 -12.03 2.23 -13.45
N PRO A 16 -11.69 3.27 -14.24
CA PRO A 16 -12.45 3.64 -15.43
C PRO A 16 -12.61 2.45 -16.35
N ALA A 17 -13.76 2.39 -17.04
CA ALA A 17 -13.97 1.37 -18.06
C ALA A 17 -12.87 1.47 -19.13
N ALA A 18 -12.40 0.31 -19.58
CA ALA A 18 -11.37 0.28 -20.60
C ALA A 18 -11.88 0.89 -21.91
N THR A 19 -11.03 1.68 -22.54
CA THR A 19 -11.24 2.08 -23.92
C THR A 19 -10.82 0.91 -24.82
N HIS A 20 -11.68 0.53 -25.78
CA HIS A 20 -11.34 -0.50 -26.77
C HIS A 20 -10.28 0.04 -27.73
N GLN A 21 -9.02 0.01 -27.30
CA GLN A 21 -7.86 0.37 -28.10
C GLN A 21 -6.99 -0.87 -28.30
N PRO A 22 -6.48 -1.08 -29.52
CA PRO A 22 -5.55 -2.18 -29.78
C PRO A 22 -4.26 -2.00 -28.97
N LEU A 23 -3.54 -3.10 -28.75
CA LEU A 23 -2.21 -3.04 -28.17
C LEU A 23 -1.28 -2.18 -29.06
N PRO A 24 -0.41 -1.35 -28.46
CA PRO A 24 0.51 -0.48 -29.20
C PRO A 24 1.74 -1.21 -29.76
N PHE A 25 1.76 -2.55 -29.67
CA PHE A 25 2.84 -3.43 -30.11
C PHE A 25 2.25 -4.76 -30.61
N ALA A 26 2.99 -5.49 -31.43
CA ALA A 26 2.62 -6.84 -31.82
C ALA A 26 2.88 -7.84 -30.68
N ILE A 27 2.19 -8.99 -30.68
CA ILE A 27 2.25 -9.98 -29.59
C ILE A 27 3.55 -10.79 -29.67
N ASP A 28 4.66 -10.14 -29.40
CA ASP A 28 6.00 -10.72 -29.27
C ASP A 28 6.86 -9.90 -28.30
N GLU A 29 7.93 -10.53 -27.80
CA GLU A 29 8.77 -9.93 -26.76
C GLU A 29 9.61 -8.76 -27.27
N LEU A 30 9.94 -8.74 -28.57
CA LEU A 30 10.82 -7.73 -29.16
C LEU A 30 10.05 -6.41 -29.35
N ASP A 31 8.89 -6.46 -29.99
CA ASP A 31 8.04 -5.29 -30.21
C ASP A 31 7.54 -4.71 -28.89
N PHE A 32 7.14 -5.57 -27.94
CA PHE A 32 6.80 -5.14 -26.58
C PHE A 32 7.96 -4.42 -25.89
N SER A 33 9.18 -4.96 -25.97
CA SER A 33 10.35 -4.34 -25.35
C SER A 33 10.70 -3.00 -26.03
N GLY A 34 10.56 -2.92 -27.36
CA GLY A 34 10.73 -1.69 -28.12
C GLY A 34 9.74 -0.60 -27.69
N TRP A 35 8.46 -0.96 -27.58
CA TRP A 35 7.42 -0.06 -27.06
C TRP A 35 7.71 0.36 -25.60
N LEU A 36 8.05 -0.58 -24.73
CA LEU A 36 8.34 -0.28 -23.32
C LEU A 36 9.51 0.70 -23.17
N ASN A 37 10.55 0.54 -23.98
CA ASN A 37 11.69 1.45 -24.02
C ASN A 37 11.30 2.85 -24.52
N SER A 38 10.36 2.95 -25.46
CA SER A 38 9.85 4.25 -25.95
C SER A 38 9.16 5.06 -24.84
N LEU A 39 8.62 4.40 -23.80
CA LEU A 39 8.00 5.08 -22.65
C LEU A 39 8.98 5.88 -21.80
N THR A 40 10.28 5.63 -21.91
CA THR A 40 11.30 6.34 -21.11
C THR A 40 11.37 7.83 -21.41
N ALA A 41 10.96 8.25 -22.61
CA ALA A 41 10.91 9.66 -23.01
C ALA A 41 9.65 10.40 -22.51
N ASN A 42 8.65 9.69 -22.01
CA ASN A 42 7.37 10.27 -21.56
C ASN A 42 7.43 10.69 -20.09
N ASP A 43 6.61 11.67 -19.72
CA ASP A 43 6.34 11.99 -18.31
C ASP A 43 5.68 10.79 -17.59
N ASP A 44 5.83 10.72 -16.27
CA ASP A 44 5.41 9.56 -15.51
C ASP A 44 3.88 9.36 -15.47
N ILE A 45 3.08 10.43 -15.62
CA ILE A 45 1.62 10.31 -15.68
C ILE A 45 1.23 9.68 -17.02
N THR A 46 1.76 10.20 -18.13
CA THR A 46 1.51 9.66 -19.47
C THR A 46 1.99 8.22 -19.58
N LYS A 47 3.14 7.90 -19.00
CA LYS A 47 3.65 6.52 -18.87
C LYS A 47 2.67 5.63 -18.13
N CYS A 48 2.16 6.06 -16.96
CA CYS A 48 1.15 5.32 -16.21
C CYS A 48 -0.16 5.16 -17.01
N ARG A 49 -0.61 6.17 -17.76
CA ARG A 49 -1.81 6.08 -18.61
C ARG A 49 -1.66 5.01 -19.70
N GLN A 50 -0.52 5.00 -20.38
CA GLN A 50 -0.24 4.02 -21.43
C GLN A 50 -0.10 2.60 -20.85
N ILE A 51 0.56 2.45 -19.70
CA ILE A 51 0.63 1.17 -18.98
C ILE A 51 -0.77 0.69 -18.55
N LEU A 52 -1.59 1.57 -17.97
CA LEU A 52 -2.96 1.26 -17.55
C LEU A 52 -3.78 0.75 -18.72
N GLN A 53 -3.72 1.44 -19.85
CA GLN A 53 -4.44 1.07 -21.05
C GLN A 53 -4.02 -0.33 -21.53
N VAL A 54 -2.71 -0.61 -21.59
CA VAL A 54 -2.22 -1.95 -21.98
C VAL A 54 -2.70 -3.01 -20.99
N LEU A 55 -2.63 -2.77 -19.68
CA LEU A 55 -3.12 -3.71 -18.67
C LEU A 55 -4.62 -3.97 -18.82
N GLN A 56 -5.42 -2.92 -19.06
CA GLN A 56 -6.84 -3.04 -19.31
C GLN A 56 -7.15 -3.85 -20.57
N THR A 57 -6.44 -3.60 -21.69
CA THR A 57 -6.60 -4.39 -22.92
C THR A 57 -6.26 -5.86 -22.66
N LEU A 58 -5.12 -6.14 -22.00
CA LEU A 58 -4.73 -7.51 -21.64
C LEU A 58 -5.77 -8.20 -20.74
N ASN A 59 -6.43 -7.47 -19.84
CA ASN A 59 -7.39 -8.01 -18.89
C ASN A 59 -8.79 -8.24 -19.50
N ASN A 60 -9.25 -7.38 -20.40
CA ASN A 60 -10.57 -7.52 -21.02
C ASN A 60 -10.63 -8.61 -22.09
N ASP A 61 -9.49 -8.95 -22.70
CA ASP A 61 -9.39 -10.06 -23.64
C ASP A 61 -9.45 -11.45 -22.95
N TYR A 62 -9.95 -11.55 -21.70
CA TYR A 62 -9.96 -12.78 -20.90
C TYR A 62 -11.35 -13.16 -20.32
N PRO A 63 -11.76 -14.45 -20.34
CA PRO A 63 -11.06 -15.56 -20.99
C PRO A 63 -11.19 -15.38 -22.51
N PRO A 64 -10.12 -15.56 -23.26
CA PRO A 64 -10.14 -15.22 -24.67
C PRO A 64 -11.06 -16.21 -25.39
N GLU A 65 -12.10 -15.72 -26.06
CA GLU A 65 -12.78 -16.51 -27.11
C GLU A 65 -11.80 -16.85 -28.26
N ARG A 66 -10.64 -16.17 -28.30
CA ARG A 66 -9.51 -16.39 -29.22
C ARG A 66 -8.19 -16.22 -28.49
N ASN A 67 -7.62 -17.27 -27.89
CA ASN A 67 -6.31 -17.32 -27.21
C ASN A 67 -5.19 -16.54 -27.95
N ALA A 68 -5.16 -15.20 -27.85
CA ALA A 68 -4.28 -14.39 -28.68
C ALA A 68 -2.87 -14.29 -28.08
N ILE A 69 -2.76 -14.36 -26.75
CA ILE A 69 -1.50 -14.19 -26.04
C ILE A 69 -1.26 -15.42 -25.16
N PRO A 70 -0.21 -16.23 -25.44
CA PRO A 70 0.17 -17.34 -24.57
C PRO A 70 0.45 -16.88 -23.14
N GLY A 71 0.07 -17.70 -22.14
CA GLY A 71 0.19 -17.35 -20.72
C GLY A 71 1.61 -16.99 -20.28
N ARG A 72 2.65 -17.63 -20.82
CA ARG A 72 4.06 -17.25 -20.55
C ARG A 72 4.47 -15.91 -21.17
N THR A 73 4.04 -15.63 -22.40
CA THR A 73 4.26 -14.33 -23.04
C THR A 73 3.56 -13.22 -22.25
N ARG A 74 2.34 -13.48 -21.78
CA ARG A 74 1.62 -12.57 -20.89
C ARG A 74 2.38 -12.35 -19.58
N LEU A 75 2.87 -13.42 -18.94
CA LEU A 75 3.68 -13.30 -17.72
C LEU A 75 4.90 -12.40 -17.94
N PHE A 76 5.65 -12.62 -19.03
CA PHE A 76 6.79 -11.77 -19.40
C PHE A 76 6.40 -10.29 -19.52
N PHE A 77 5.28 -9.98 -20.21
CA PHE A 77 4.78 -8.60 -20.29
C PHE A 77 4.46 -8.02 -18.91
N LEU A 78 3.77 -8.78 -18.05
CA LEU A 78 3.38 -8.31 -16.72
C LEU A 78 4.57 -8.05 -15.78
N GLU A 79 5.64 -8.84 -15.86
CA GLU A 79 6.83 -8.62 -15.05
C GLU A 79 7.54 -7.31 -15.44
N LYS A 80 7.66 -7.06 -16.74
CA LYS A 80 8.28 -5.84 -17.28
C LYS A 80 7.41 -4.60 -17.04
N LEU A 81 6.10 -4.70 -17.27
CA LEU A 81 5.14 -3.64 -16.93
C LEU A 81 5.16 -3.34 -15.43
N GLY A 82 5.23 -4.37 -14.58
CA GLY A 82 5.32 -4.23 -13.14
C GLY A 82 6.56 -3.43 -12.71
N ALA A 83 7.73 -3.76 -13.26
CA ALA A 83 8.96 -3.02 -12.99
C ALA A 83 8.89 -1.55 -13.43
N ALA A 84 8.38 -1.29 -14.65
CA ALA A 84 8.22 0.06 -15.19
C ALA A 84 7.21 0.88 -14.37
N LEU A 85 6.11 0.26 -13.95
CA LEU A 85 5.08 0.90 -13.14
C LEU A 85 5.62 1.31 -11.76
N ILE A 86 6.40 0.45 -11.11
CA ILE A 86 7.02 0.78 -9.82
C ILE A 86 7.88 2.04 -9.96
N ALA A 87 8.74 2.10 -10.98
CA ALA A 87 9.59 3.26 -11.22
C ALA A 87 8.75 4.54 -11.44
N ALA A 88 7.72 4.47 -12.28
CA ALA A 88 6.86 5.61 -12.61
C ALA A 88 6.07 6.12 -11.38
N THR A 89 5.40 5.22 -10.68
CA THR A 89 4.57 5.55 -9.51
C THR A 89 5.39 6.06 -8.32
N SER A 90 6.60 5.54 -8.09
CA SER A 90 7.49 6.09 -7.07
C SER A 90 7.81 7.57 -7.33
N MET A 91 8.04 7.96 -8.58
CA MET A 91 8.29 9.35 -8.95
C MET A 91 7.03 10.22 -8.79
N LEU A 92 5.87 9.74 -9.25
CA LEU A 92 4.59 10.47 -9.13
C LEU A 92 4.20 10.75 -7.68
N THR A 93 4.54 9.83 -6.79
CA THR A 93 4.13 9.88 -5.40
C THR A 93 5.14 10.64 -4.55
N TYR A 94 6.45 10.51 -4.81
CA TYR A 94 7.52 11.13 -4.00
C TYR A 94 7.47 12.67 -3.99
N PHE A 95 7.15 13.30 -5.12
CA PHE A 95 7.05 14.76 -5.20
C PHE A 95 5.60 15.19 -4.93
N PRO A 96 5.28 15.84 -3.78
CA PRO A 96 4.01 16.56 -3.67
C PRO A 96 3.90 17.51 -4.86
N ALA A 97 2.72 17.72 -5.43
CA ALA A 97 2.61 18.71 -6.49
C ALA A 97 3.10 20.03 -5.88
N VAL A 98 4.16 20.60 -6.44
CA VAL A 98 4.53 21.97 -6.09
C VAL A 98 3.28 22.77 -6.40
N PRO A 99 2.65 23.44 -5.40
CA PRO A 99 1.54 24.33 -5.70
C PRO A 99 2.14 25.39 -6.61
N ASP A 100 1.83 25.30 -7.90
CA ASP A 100 2.19 26.34 -8.84
C ASP A 100 1.65 27.64 -8.23
N GLU A 101 2.52 28.66 -8.06
CA GLU A 101 2.31 29.84 -7.21
C GLU A 101 1.21 30.79 -7.73
N LYS A 102 0.20 30.27 -8.42
CA LYS A 102 -1.00 30.98 -8.82
C LYS A 102 -2.16 30.61 -7.90
N PRO A 103 -2.38 31.36 -6.80
CA PRO A 103 -3.58 31.23 -6.02
C PRO A 103 -4.76 31.71 -6.88
N GLY A 104 -5.53 30.79 -7.45
CA GLY A 104 -6.77 31.17 -8.14
C GLY A 104 -7.38 30.18 -9.12
N THR A 105 -6.79 29.03 -9.44
CA THR A 105 -7.41 28.04 -10.32
C THR A 105 -7.57 26.70 -9.61
N ASP A 106 -8.81 26.19 -9.58
CA ASP A 106 -9.24 24.87 -9.07
C ASP A 106 -8.42 23.67 -9.66
N ASP A 107 -7.58 23.91 -10.66
CA ASP A 107 -6.86 22.88 -11.44
C ASP A 107 -5.74 22.14 -10.68
N THR A 108 -5.20 22.69 -9.58
CA THR A 108 -4.12 22.01 -8.83
C THR A 108 -4.61 20.80 -8.02
N GLN A 109 -5.85 20.81 -7.53
CA GLN A 109 -6.46 19.66 -6.84
C GLN A 109 -6.85 18.53 -7.81
N SER A 110 -7.18 18.85 -9.07
CA SER A 110 -7.49 17.81 -10.07
C SER A 110 -6.26 17.00 -10.45
N ASP A 111 -5.08 17.60 -10.46
CA ASP A 111 -3.84 16.93 -10.87
C ASP A 111 -3.31 15.95 -9.82
N GLU A 112 -3.32 16.31 -8.53
CA GLU A 112 -2.91 15.40 -7.45
C GLU A 112 -3.86 14.20 -7.31
N THR A 113 -5.17 14.46 -7.38
CA THR A 113 -6.20 13.40 -7.35
C THR A 113 -5.96 12.44 -8.51
N SER A 114 -5.72 12.96 -9.72
CA SER A 114 -5.42 12.16 -10.91
C SER A 114 -4.16 11.29 -10.78
N ARG A 115 -3.09 11.77 -10.11
CA ARG A 115 -1.85 11.01 -9.87
C ARG A 115 -2.06 9.84 -8.91
N SER A 116 -2.82 10.07 -7.84
CA SER A 116 -3.13 9.03 -6.86
C SER A 116 -4.03 7.96 -7.49
N GLU A 117 -5.06 8.38 -8.23
CA GLU A 117 -6.00 7.51 -8.94
C GLU A 117 -5.31 6.61 -9.95
N ILE A 118 -4.47 7.17 -10.80
CA ILE A 118 -3.80 6.37 -11.80
C ILE A 118 -2.83 5.35 -11.19
N SER A 119 -2.15 5.71 -10.08
CA SER A 119 -1.26 4.79 -9.37
C SER A 119 -2.02 3.61 -8.76
N VAL A 120 -3.20 3.89 -8.18
CA VAL A 120 -4.11 2.85 -7.68
C VAL A 120 -4.60 1.96 -8.82
N TRP A 121 -5.12 2.54 -9.90
CA TRP A 121 -5.70 1.80 -11.02
C TRP A 121 -4.68 0.93 -11.74
N CYS A 122 -3.47 1.44 -12.01
CA CYS A 122 -2.40 0.64 -12.60
C CYS A 122 -2.04 -0.56 -11.71
N SER A 123 -1.87 -0.34 -10.40
CA SER A 123 -1.52 -1.41 -9.46
C SER A 123 -2.63 -2.45 -9.35
N LEU A 124 -3.88 -2.00 -9.43
CA LEU A 124 -5.05 -2.86 -9.41
C LEU A 124 -5.16 -3.69 -10.70
N GLU A 125 -5.05 -3.08 -11.87
CA GLU A 125 -5.11 -3.80 -13.14
C GLU A 125 -3.94 -4.77 -13.31
N LEU A 126 -2.77 -4.43 -12.76
CA LEU A 126 -1.64 -5.36 -12.67
C LEU A 126 -1.98 -6.57 -11.79
N ALA A 127 -2.58 -6.34 -10.61
CA ALA A 127 -3.03 -7.43 -9.75
C ALA A 127 -4.13 -8.28 -10.41
N ASN A 128 -5.06 -7.66 -11.14
CA ASN A 128 -6.08 -8.36 -11.92
C ASN A 128 -5.44 -9.25 -12.98
N ALA A 129 -4.43 -8.77 -13.70
CA ALA A 129 -3.73 -9.55 -14.71
C ALA A 129 -3.06 -10.81 -14.13
N TYR A 130 -2.36 -10.69 -13.01
CA TYR A 130 -1.82 -11.85 -12.30
C TYR A 130 -2.91 -12.79 -11.77
N SER A 131 -4.05 -12.22 -11.34
CA SER A 131 -5.18 -13.01 -10.88
C SER A 131 -5.74 -13.87 -12.02
N LEU A 132 -5.84 -13.34 -13.24
CA LEU A 132 -6.30 -14.08 -14.41
C LEU A 132 -5.37 -15.24 -14.72
N LEU A 133 -4.05 -15.01 -14.78
CA LEU A 133 -3.05 -16.07 -14.94
C LEU A 133 -3.18 -17.17 -13.88
N SER A 134 -3.43 -16.79 -12.62
CA SER A 134 -3.58 -17.76 -11.52
C SER A 134 -4.87 -18.60 -11.58
N MET A 135 -5.85 -18.19 -12.39
CA MET A 135 -7.12 -18.88 -12.58
C MET A 135 -7.15 -19.74 -13.85
N GLU A 136 -6.16 -19.62 -14.74
CA GLU A 136 -6.03 -20.46 -15.93
C GLU A 136 -5.93 -21.94 -15.58
N ASP A 137 -6.47 -22.81 -16.42
CA ASP A 137 -6.36 -24.26 -16.21
C ASP A 137 -4.88 -24.72 -16.24
N TRP A 138 -4.06 -24.02 -17.03
CA TRP A 138 -2.64 -24.27 -17.22
C TRP A 138 -1.84 -23.93 -15.95
N PHE A 139 -2.37 -23.04 -15.09
CA PHE A 139 -1.82 -22.78 -13.77
C PHE A 139 -2.05 -23.94 -12.80
N LYS A 140 -3.13 -24.70 -12.97
CA LYS A 140 -3.43 -25.89 -12.15
C LYS A 140 -2.52 -27.06 -12.54
N GLU A 141 -2.18 -27.16 -13.82
CA GLU A 141 -1.27 -28.17 -14.35
C GLU A 141 0.18 -27.92 -13.94
N THR A 142 0.96 -28.97 -13.65
CA THR A 142 2.36 -28.85 -13.20
C THR A 142 3.37 -28.71 -14.34
N THR A 143 2.94 -28.89 -15.58
CA THR A 143 3.83 -28.98 -16.76
C THR A 143 4.02 -27.66 -17.48
N TYR A 144 3.00 -26.78 -17.48
CA TYR A 144 3.07 -25.53 -18.22
C TYR A 144 3.83 -24.43 -17.48
N TYR A 145 3.42 -24.07 -16.27
CA TYR A 145 4.18 -23.12 -15.46
C TYR A 145 5.16 -23.82 -14.53
N SER A 146 6.40 -23.35 -14.53
CA SER A 146 7.41 -23.75 -13.56
C SER A 146 6.99 -23.33 -12.14
N LEU A 147 7.60 -23.94 -11.12
CA LEU A 147 7.35 -23.60 -9.73
C LEU A 147 7.69 -22.13 -9.43
N GLU A 148 8.76 -21.63 -10.05
CA GLU A 148 9.21 -20.24 -9.95
C GLU A 148 8.20 -19.29 -10.58
N GLU A 149 7.71 -19.61 -11.79
CA GLU A 149 6.68 -18.82 -12.48
C GLU A 149 5.38 -18.74 -11.67
N LYS A 150 4.91 -19.86 -11.12
CA LYS A 150 3.73 -19.86 -10.25
C LYS A 150 3.93 -19.02 -9.00
N THR A 151 5.12 -19.11 -8.40
CA THR A 151 5.48 -18.32 -7.23
C THR A 151 5.49 -16.83 -7.57
N ALA A 152 6.11 -16.45 -8.69
CA ALA A 152 6.17 -15.09 -9.19
C ALA A 152 4.78 -14.51 -9.47
N ILE A 153 3.89 -15.25 -10.14
CA ILE A 153 2.50 -14.83 -10.42
C ILE A 153 1.77 -14.45 -9.13
N LEU A 154 1.76 -15.34 -8.12
CA LEU A 154 1.03 -15.10 -6.87
C LEU A 154 1.68 -14.00 -6.03
N ALA A 155 3.01 -13.98 -5.98
CA ALA A 155 3.78 -12.98 -5.26
C ALA A 155 3.59 -11.58 -5.82
N ASN A 156 3.77 -11.41 -7.12
CA ASN A 156 3.62 -10.13 -7.81
C ASN A 156 2.17 -9.64 -7.73
N GLY A 157 1.19 -10.56 -7.80
CA GLY A 157 -0.22 -10.27 -7.52
C GLY A 157 -0.43 -9.67 -6.13
N ILE A 158 0.11 -10.30 -5.07
CA ILE A 158 0.00 -9.78 -3.69
C ILE A 158 0.74 -8.44 -3.53
N GLN A 159 1.92 -8.29 -4.13
CA GLN A 159 2.67 -7.03 -4.08
C GLN A 159 1.90 -5.88 -4.76
N ALA A 160 1.27 -6.15 -5.90
CA ALA A 160 0.43 -5.18 -6.61
C ALA A 160 -0.83 -4.80 -5.79
N MET A 161 -1.45 -5.78 -5.13
CA MET A 161 -2.51 -5.53 -4.14
C MET A 161 -2.01 -4.67 -2.96
N GLY A 162 -0.81 -4.94 -2.45
CA GLY A 162 -0.23 -4.16 -1.37
C GLY A 162 0.08 -2.71 -1.76
N ARG A 163 0.59 -2.48 -2.98
CA ARG A 163 0.82 -1.13 -3.53
C ARG A 163 -0.48 -0.36 -3.74
N SER A 164 -1.50 -1.00 -4.30
CA SER A 164 -2.83 -0.35 -4.41
C SER A 164 -3.38 0.01 -3.03
N LEU A 165 -3.23 -0.84 -2.00
CA LEU A 165 -3.62 -0.49 -0.63
C LEU A 165 -2.85 0.72 -0.08
N LEU A 166 -1.54 0.82 -0.36
CA LEU A 166 -0.72 1.98 0.00
C LEU A 166 -1.28 3.24 -0.65
N TYR A 167 -1.42 3.27 -1.98
CA TYR A 167 -1.90 4.45 -2.70
C TYR A 167 -3.33 4.84 -2.32
N ILE A 168 -4.22 3.87 -2.07
CA ILE A 168 -5.56 4.13 -1.53
C ILE A 168 -5.46 4.78 -0.14
N SER A 169 -4.57 4.28 0.72
CA SER A 169 -4.37 4.80 2.07
C SER A 169 -3.80 6.23 2.08
N GLU A 170 -2.95 6.59 1.11
CA GLU A 170 -2.41 7.94 0.95
C GLU A 170 -3.50 8.99 0.69
N THR A 171 -4.61 8.58 0.07
CA THR A 171 -5.81 9.41 -0.12
C THR A 171 -6.80 9.34 1.07
N TYR A 172 -6.44 8.61 2.13
CA TYR A 172 -7.30 8.32 3.30
C TYR A 172 -8.65 7.67 2.94
N SER A 173 -8.69 6.99 1.79
CA SER A 173 -9.88 6.29 1.28
C SER A 173 -9.94 4.85 1.78
N LYS A 174 -11.13 4.25 1.74
CA LYS A 174 -11.27 2.81 1.96
C LYS A 174 -10.99 2.03 0.69
N PRO A 175 -10.41 0.82 0.78
CA PRO A 175 -10.36 -0.09 -0.35
C PRO A 175 -11.76 -0.32 -0.94
N TYR A 176 -11.82 -0.47 -2.26
CA TYR A 176 -13.05 -0.81 -2.96
C TYR A 176 -13.57 -2.21 -2.57
N ALA A 177 -14.81 -2.51 -2.92
CA ALA A 177 -15.41 -3.81 -2.62
C ALA A 177 -14.58 -4.97 -3.20
N TYR A 178 -14.48 -6.08 -2.46
CA TYR A 178 -13.73 -7.28 -2.86
C TYR A 178 -12.20 -7.15 -2.96
N PHE A 179 -11.61 -6.01 -2.60
CA PHE A 179 -10.15 -5.87 -2.49
C PHE A 179 -9.53 -7.03 -1.69
N TRP A 180 -10.03 -7.27 -0.48
CA TRP A 180 -9.50 -8.32 0.40
C TRP A 180 -9.75 -9.72 -0.14
N HIS A 181 -10.89 -9.94 -0.81
CA HIS A 181 -11.19 -11.23 -1.42
C HIS A 181 -10.11 -11.64 -2.43
N LYS A 182 -9.72 -10.72 -3.33
CA LYS A 182 -8.64 -10.96 -4.30
C LYS A 182 -7.30 -11.19 -3.62
N CYS A 183 -6.95 -10.37 -2.63
CA CYS A 183 -5.71 -10.54 -1.87
C CYS A 183 -5.65 -11.91 -1.17
N PHE A 184 -6.75 -12.34 -0.55
CA PHE A 184 -6.85 -13.64 0.11
C PHE A 184 -6.87 -14.80 -0.89
N GLN A 185 -7.43 -14.61 -2.08
CA GLN A 185 -7.41 -15.61 -3.15
C GLN A 185 -5.97 -15.98 -3.55
N PHE A 186 -5.09 -15.01 -3.77
CA PHE A 186 -3.68 -15.29 -4.07
C PHE A 186 -3.01 -16.11 -2.96
N TYR A 187 -3.20 -15.71 -1.70
CA TYR A 187 -2.61 -16.44 -0.57
C TYR A 187 -3.21 -17.85 -0.39
N ARG A 188 -4.51 -18.03 -0.66
CA ARG A 188 -5.15 -19.36 -0.67
C ARG A 188 -4.58 -20.26 -1.74
N LEU A 189 -4.38 -19.74 -2.96
CA LEU A 189 -3.74 -20.49 -4.04
C LEU A 189 -2.32 -20.88 -3.66
N ALA A 190 -1.55 -19.96 -3.07
CA ALA A 190 -0.21 -20.25 -2.59
C ALA A 190 -0.20 -21.40 -1.57
N ARG A 191 -1.16 -21.40 -0.63
CA ARG A 191 -1.33 -22.49 0.35
C ARG A 191 -1.71 -23.81 -0.32
N LEU A 192 -2.62 -23.76 -1.29
CA LEU A 192 -3.10 -24.94 -2.04
C LEU A 192 -1.94 -25.63 -2.77
N TYR A 193 -1.07 -24.84 -3.43
CA TYR A 193 0.08 -25.34 -4.18
C TYR A 193 1.37 -25.42 -3.36
N ARG A 194 1.31 -25.17 -2.04
CA ARG A 194 2.46 -25.19 -1.10
C ARG A 194 3.60 -24.24 -1.49
N LEU A 195 3.26 -23.08 -2.06
CA LEU A 195 4.20 -22.06 -2.55
C LEU A 195 4.60 -21.02 -1.48
N ASN A 196 4.02 -21.09 -0.29
CA ASN A 196 4.15 -20.06 0.75
C ASN A 196 5.60 -19.69 1.12
N ASP A 197 6.46 -20.71 1.21
CA ASP A 197 7.85 -20.60 1.67
C ASP A 197 8.85 -20.48 0.51
N HIS A 198 8.38 -20.50 -0.74
CA HIS A 198 9.24 -20.34 -1.90
C HIS A 198 9.72 -18.89 -2.02
N ASN A 199 11.02 -18.73 -2.25
CA ASN A 199 11.64 -17.43 -2.45
C ASN A 199 11.25 -16.86 -3.81
N ILE A 200 10.78 -15.62 -3.81
CA ILE A 200 10.34 -14.89 -5.02
C ILE A 200 11.54 -14.29 -5.77
N ASN A 201 12.66 -14.07 -5.07
CA ASN A 201 13.86 -13.38 -5.57
C ASN A 201 15.09 -13.72 -4.71
N PRO A 202 16.32 -13.42 -5.17
CA PRO A 202 17.55 -13.58 -4.37
C PRO A 202 17.55 -12.79 -3.05
N ASN A 203 16.63 -11.83 -2.87
CA ASN A 203 16.43 -11.09 -1.63
C ASN A 203 15.51 -11.79 -0.60
N ALA A 204 15.23 -13.09 -0.76
CA ALA A 204 14.56 -13.96 0.20
C ALA A 204 13.15 -13.51 0.68
N GLN A 205 12.42 -12.73 -0.13
CA GLN A 205 11.01 -12.45 0.17
C GLN A 205 10.16 -13.64 -0.26
N THR A 206 9.35 -14.17 0.65
CA THR A 206 8.40 -15.26 0.39
C THR A 206 6.99 -14.71 0.13
N ILE A 207 6.11 -15.53 -0.48
CA ILE A 207 4.70 -15.16 -0.67
C ILE A 207 4.04 -14.82 0.67
N GLU A 208 4.36 -15.61 1.70
CA GLU A 208 3.86 -15.37 3.05
C GLU A 208 4.32 -14.02 3.62
N ASN A 209 5.57 -13.62 3.40
CA ASN A 209 6.05 -12.32 3.84
C ASN A 209 5.34 -11.16 3.11
N ALA A 210 5.16 -11.27 1.79
CA ALA A 210 4.40 -10.29 1.02
C ALA A 210 2.97 -10.15 1.54
N PHE A 211 2.30 -11.27 1.84
CA PHE A 211 0.96 -11.28 2.40
C PHE A 211 0.90 -10.65 3.80
N LYS A 212 1.83 -11.04 4.70
CA LYS A 212 1.96 -10.45 6.04
C LYS A 212 2.16 -8.94 5.98
N ARG A 213 2.96 -8.43 5.05
CA ARG A 213 3.17 -6.98 4.86
C ARG A 213 1.86 -6.25 4.60
N VAL A 214 1.02 -6.76 3.70
CA VAL A 214 -0.30 -6.17 3.39
C VAL A 214 -1.20 -6.17 4.64
N LEU A 215 -1.23 -7.28 5.37
CA LEU A 215 -2.04 -7.42 6.59
C LEU A 215 -1.60 -6.46 7.69
N VAL A 216 -0.28 -6.41 7.98
CA VAL A 216 0.27 -5.53 9.01
C VAL A 216 0.04 -4.08 8.63
N PHE A 217 0.24 -3.70 7.37
CA PHE A 217 -0.01 -2.34 6.91
C PHE A 217 -1.46 -1.90 7.12
N ALA A 218 -2.44 -2.77 6.84
CA ALA A 218 -3.84 -2.48 7.14
C ALA A 218 -4.15 -2.31 8.64
N LEU A 219 -3.33 -2.89 9.51
CA LEU A 219 -3.45 -2.75 10.96
C LEU A 219 -2.73 -1.50 11.50
N CYS A 220 -1.92 -0.80 10.70
CA CYS A 220 -1.14 0.36 11.14
C CYS A 220 -1.98 1.62 11.45
N ASN A 221 -3.28 1.64 11.10
CA ASN A 221 -4.12 2.85 11.18
C ASN A 221 -3.51 4.02 10.39
N SER A 222 -3.57 3.92 9.05
CA SER A 222 -3.00 4.88 8.10
C SER A 222 -3.38 6.34 8.39
N ASN A 223 -4.56 6.61 8.97
CA ASN A 223 -5.03 7.96 9.31
C ASN A 223 -4.17 8.72 10.34
N GLN A 224 -3.13 8.08 10.92
CA GLN A 224 -2.19 8.73 11.83
C GLN A 224 -0.89 9.19 11.15
N PHE A 225 -0.74 8.92 9.86
CA PHE A 225 0.49 9.12 9.11
C PHE A 225 0.24 10.00 7.88
N SER A 226 1.22 10.82 7.52
CA SER A 226 1.20 11.51 6.22
C SER A 226 1.44 10.52 5.06
N PRO A 227 1.12 10.86 3.80
CA PRO A 227 1.42 9.99 2.65
C PRO A 227 2.90 9.58 2.56
N THR A 228 3.82 10.51 2.82
CA THR A 228 5.26 10.21 2.86
C THR A 228 5.60 9.22 3.97
N GLU A 229 5.06 9.40 5.17
CA GLU A 229 5.24 8.46 6.28
C GLU A 229 4.66 7.07 5.94
N MET A 230 3.50 7.00 5.26
CA MET A 230 2.90 5.72 4.86
C MET A 230 3.80 4.93 3.92
N ARG A 231 4.51 5.59 2.99
CA ARG A 231 5.47 4.91 2.10
C ARG A 231 6.65 4.36 2.86
N THR A 232 7.28 5.18 3.70
CA THR A 232 8.40 4.75 4.54
C THR A 232 7.97 3.58 5.42
N ILE A 233 6.80 3.66 6.06
CA ILE A 233 6.23 2.56 6.84
C ILE A 233 6.05 1.32 5.97
N TYR A 234 5.41 1.46 4.81
CA TYR A 234 5.13 0.33 3.93
C TYR A 234 6.43 -0.35 3.49
N GLU A 235 7.48 0.39 3.15
CA GLU A 235 8.83 -0.13 2.83
C GLU A 235 9.45 -0.87 4.01
N LEU A 236 9.49 -0.26 5.19
CA LEU A 236 10.03 -0.88 6.41
C LEU A 236 9.27 -2.15 6.80
N LEU A 237 7.96 -2.18 6.59
CA LEU A 237 7.16 -3.39 6.79
C LEU A 237 7.57 -4.53 5.85
N GLY A 238 8.25 -4.28 4.73
CA GLY A 238 8.85 -5.33 3.91
C GLY A 238 9.87 -6.18 4.68
N HIS A 239 10.57 -5.56 5.64
CA HIS A 239 11.49 -6.24 6.57
C HIS A 239 10.73 -6.77 7.79
N TYR A 240 9.97 -5.90 8.47
CA TYR A 240 9.35 -6.23 9.76
C TYR A 240 8.21 -7.24 9.68
N ALA A 241 7.54 -7.37 8.52
CA ALA A 241 6.45 -8.33 8.36
C ALA A 241 6.88 -9.78 8.56
N THR A 242 8.17 -10.10 8.39
CA THR A 242 8.73 -11.45 8.61
C THR A 242 8.50 -11.95 10.04
N PHE A 243 8.50 -11.04 11.02
CA PHE A 243 8.26 -11.33 12.43
C PHE A 243 6.77 -11.55 12.77
N THR A 244 5.87 -11.31 11.81
CA THR A 244 4.44 -11.56 11.99
C THR A 244 4.17 -13.06 11.98
N THR A 245 3.38 -13.54 12.93
CA THR A 245 2.93 -14.94 12.94
C THR A 245 1.45 -15.02 12.57
N LEU A 246 1.12 -15.90 11.62
CA LEU A 246 -0.27 -16.22 11.26
C LEU A 246 -0.68 -17.50 12.00
N LEU A 247 -1.60 -17.37 12.96
CA LEU A 247 -2.04 -18.46 13.83
C LEU A 247 -3.38 -19.03 13.33
N LYS A 248 -3.54 -20.36 13.40
CA LYS A 248 -4.84 -21.03 13.12
C LYS A 248 -5.80 -20.97 14.31
N SER A 249 -5.29 -20.71 15.52
CA SER A 249 -6.07 -20.65 16.75
C SER A 249 -5.45 -19.69 17.74
N VAL A 250 -6.29 -18.98 18.52
CA VAL A 250 -5.83 -18.12 19.61
C VAL A 250 -5.64 -18.96 20.88
N PRO A 251 -4.50 -18.83 21.59
CA PRO A 251 -4.34 -19.47 22.90
C PRO A 251 -5.41 -18.99 23.89
N LYS A 252 -6.18 -19.92 24.46
CA LYS A 252 -7.39 -19.69 25.30
C LYS A 252 -7.23 -18.75 26.50
N LYS A 253 -6.02 -18.31 26.87
CA LYS A 253 -5.76 -17.63 28.14
C LYS A 253 -5.10 -16.26 28.07
N LYS A 254 -4.76 -15.69 26.90
CA LYS A 254 -3.82 -14.55 26.92
C LYS A 254 -4.13 -13.31 26.09
N PHE A 255 -5.06 -13.31 25.14
CA PHE A 255 -5.17 -12.15 24.25
C PHE A 255 -6.60 -11.88 23.79
N LYS A 256 -7.26 -10.92 24.44
CA LYS A 256 -8.44 -10.27 23.86
C LYS A 256 -7.98 -9.32 22.75
N GLY A 257 -8.71 -9.34 21.64
CA GLY A 257 -8.49 -8.41 20.53
C GLY A 257 -7.33 -8.75 19.60
N ILE A 258 -7.07 -10.03 19.29
CA ILE A 258 -6.17 -10.35 18.18
C ILE A 258 -6.92 -10.15 16.86
N PRO A 259 -6.38 -9.38 15.89
CA PRO A 259 -6.98 -9.25 14.58
C PRO A 259 -7.06 -10.60 13.87
N SER A 260 -8.18 -10.84 13.19
CA SER A 260 -8.37 -12.04 12.38
C SER A 260 -8.87 -11.71 10.99
N ILE A 261 -8.62 -12.63 10.07
CA ILE A 261 -9.15 -12.65 8.72
C ILE A 261 -9.81 -14.00 8.45
N HIS A 262 -10.77 -14.00 7.51
CA HIS A 262 -11.34 -15.20 6.95
C HIS A 262 -10.97 -15.26 5.47
N LEU A 263 -10.21 -16.27 5.06
CA LEU A 263 -9.62 -16.33 3.72
C LEU A 263 -10.66 -16.44 2.60
N LYS A 264 -11.86 -16.95 2.86
CA LYS A 264 -12.99 -16.91 1.88
C LYS A 264 -13.81 -15.62 1.95
N GLY A 265 -13.55 -14.77 2.93
CA GLY A 265 -14.27 -13.51 3.12
C GLY A 265 -13.77 -12.40 2.19
N SER A 266 -14.43 -11.26 2.27
CA SER A 266 -14.07 -10.03 1.55
C SER A 266 -13.77 -8.84 2.48
N GLY A 267 -13.81 -9.08 3.80
CA GLY A 267 -13.57 -8.06 4.82
C GLY A 267 -12.08 -7.85 5.12
N PRO A 268 -11.70 -6.65 5.60
CA PRO A 268 -10.36 -6.38 6.10
C PRO A 268 -10.03 -7.22 7.35
N PRO A 269 -8.75 -7.21 7.80
CA PRO A 269 -8.41 -7.62 9.15
C PRO A 269 -9.28 -6.89 10.19
N ILE A 270 -10.01 -7.66 10.98
CA ILE A 270 -10.89 -7.12 12.03
C ILE A 270 -10.48 -7.66 13.39
N ILE A 271 -10.51 -6.79 14.39
CA ILE A 271 -10.38 -7.18 15.79
C ILE A 271 -11.74 -7.74 16.20
N SER A 272 -11.84 -9.05 16.31
CA SER A 272 -13.06 -9.73 16.72
C SER A 272 -12.92 -10.24 18.15
N ASP A 273 -13.95 -10.06 18.98
CA ASP A 273 -14.09 -10.72 20.29
C ASP A 273 -14.51 -12.19 20.13
N TYR A 274 -13.97 -12.87 19.11
CA TYR A 274 -14.40 -14.19 18.68
C TYR A 274 -13.93 -15.25 19.67
N GLU A 275 -14.79 -15.56 20.65
CA GLU A 275 -14.68 -16.71 21.54
C GLU A 275 -15.39 -17.90 20.89
N SER A 276 -14.77 -18.49 19.87
CA SER A 276 -15.30 -19.72 19.25
C SER A 276 -14.33 -20.85 19.46
N ASP A 277 -14.83 -21.93 20.07
CA ASP A 277 -14.13 -23.21 20.18
C ASP A 277 -14.04 -23.96 18.83
N ASN A 278 -14.75 -23.52 17.79
CA ASN A 278 -14.69 -24.15 16.47
C ASN A 278 -13.45 -23.70 15.68
N LEU A 279 -12.62 -24.68 15.33
CA LEU A 279 -11.46 -24.55 14.44
C LEU A 279 -11.95 -24.34 13.00
N ASP A 280 -11.99 -23.10 12.55
CA ASP A 280 -12.21 -22.75 11.14
C ASP A 280 -10.86 -22.73 10.40
N SER A 281 -10.66 -23.65 9.46
CA SER A 281 -9.39 -23.79 8.72
C SER A 281 -9.06 -22.62 7.80
N ASP A 282 -10.08 -21.82 7.44
CA ASP A 282 -9.95 -20.63 6.61
C ASP A 282 -9.76 -19.35 7.43
N ARG A 283 -9.87 -19.43 8.76
CA ARG A 283 -9.62 -18.31 9.66
C ARG A 283 -8.16 -18.26 10.10
N LEU A 284 -7.57 -17.07 10.03
CA LEU A 284 -6.21 -16.80 10.49
C LEU A 284 -6.21 -15.62 11.45
N PHE A 285 -5.44 -15.74 12.52
CA PHE A 285 -5.19 -14.69 13.49
C PHE A 285 -3.81 -14.08 13.25
N ILE A 286 -3.72 -12.76 13.34
CA ILE A 286 -2.53 -12.00 12.96
C ILE A 286 -1.84 -11.51 14.24
N ALA A 287 -0.74 -12.18 14.62
CA ALA A 287 0.04 -11.80 15.78
C ALA A 287 1.10 -10.74 15.40
N THR A 288 0.82 -9.48 15.76
CA THR A 288 1.66 -8.31 15.46
C THR A 288 2.57 -7.88 16.61
N VAL A 289 2.45 -8.50 17.79
CA VAL A 289 3.21 -8.09 18.99
C VAL A 289 4.72 -8.19 18.76
N THR A 290 5.20 -9.27 18.14
CA THR A 290 6.62 -9.46 17.83
C THR A 290 7.14 -8.40 16.85
N VAL A 291 6.31 -8.02 15.87
CA VAL A 291 6.63 -6.93 14.92
C VAL A 291 6.84 -5.63 15.68
N ALA A 292 5.92 -5.29 16.58
CA ALA A 292 6.03 -4.07 17.36
C ALA A 292 7.23 -4.08 18.33
N SER A 293 7.50 -5.21 18.99
CA SER A 293 8.71 -5.38 19.82
C SER A 293 9.97 -5.15 19.01
N LYS A 294 10.05 -5.72 17.80
CA LYS A 294 11.23 -5.58 16.96
C LYS A 294 11.43 -4.15 16.45
N ILE A 295 10.34 -3.46 16.09
CA ILE A 295 10.38 -2.03 15.76
C ILE A 295 10.90 -1.22 16.96
N LEU A 296 10.42 -1.48 18.18
CA LEU A 296 10.87 -0.77 19.39
C LEU A 296 12.34 -1.02 19.72
N GLU A 297 12.83 -2.24 19.53
CA GLU A 297 14.24 -2.57 19.69
C GLU A 297 15.11 -1.76 18.72
N ASP A 298 14.80 -1.82 17.42
CA ASP A 298 15.57 -1.13 16.39
C ASP A 298 15.50 0.39 16.53
N THR A 299 14.35 0.92 16.97
CA THR A 299 14.14 2.35 17.23
C THR A 299 14.95 2.85 18.44
N ASN A 300 15.33 1.97 19.36
CA ASN A 300 16.15 2.31 20.54
C ASN A 300 17.63 1.99 20.36
N ASP A 301 18.00 1.26 19.29
CA ASP A 301 19.39 1.03 18.96
C ASP A 301 20.04 2.33 18.46
N ARG A 302 20.96 2.88 19.26
CA ARG A 302 21.72 4.10 18.92
C ARG A 302 22.62 3.90 17.69
N ARG A 303 22.86 2.65 17.28
CA ARG A 303 23.66 2.32 16.09
C ARG A 303 22.83 2.39 14.82
N ALA A 304 21.52 2.18 14.90
CA ALA A 304 20.61 2.36 13.77
C ALA A 304 20.41 3.87 13.54
N HIS A 305 21.04 4.40 12.48
CA HIS A 305 20.96 5.83 12.13
C HIS A 305 19.59 6.15 11.51
N HIS A 306 18.54 6.16 12.33
CA HIS A 306 17.23 6.70 11.93
C HIS A 306 17.20 8.21 12.19
N LEU A 307 16.63 8.98 11.25
CA LEU A 307 16.39 10.40 11.50
C LEU A 307 15.39 10.54 12.67
N PRO A 308 15.47 11.61 13.48
CA PRO A 308 14.55 11.81 14.62
C PRO A 308 13.06 11.76 14.24
N THR A 309 12.71 12.20 13.03
CA THR A 309 11.34 12.14 12.48
C THR A 309 10.87 10.69 12.26
N ASP A 310 11.77 9.82 11.79
CA ASP A 310 11.48 8.40 11.58
C ASP A 310 11.26 7.70 12.92
N ARG A 311 11.98 8.10 13.97
CA ARG A 311 11.83 7.55 15.31
C ARG A 311 10.42 7.77 15.87
N LEU A 312 9.86 8.97 15.76
CA LEU A 312 8.49 9.23 16.23
C LEU A 312 7.44 8.47 15.41
N MET A 313 7.63 8.38 14.09
CA MET A 313 6.79 7.58 13.20
C MET A 313 6.82 6.09 13.60
N LEU A 314 8.01 5.53 13.85
CA LEU A 314 8.17 4.13 14.28
C LEU A 314 7.57 3.85 15.66
N LEU A 315 7.69 4.78 16.61
CA LEU A 315 7.03 4.67 17.91
C LEU A 315 5.50 4.67 17.77
N ARG A 316 4.93 5.53 16.92
CA ARG A 316 3.49 5.53 16.60
C ARG A 316 3.07 4.20 15.96
N LEU A 317 3.86 3.70 15.01
CA LEU A 317 3.63 2.42 14.34
C LEU A 317 3.61 1.26 15.34
N ALA A 318 4.66 1.11 16.16
CA ALA A 318 4.74 0.07 17.18
C ALA A 318 3.59 0.16 18.20
N LYS A 319 3.21 1.38 18.58
CA LYS A 319 2.06 1.62 19.46
C LYS A 319 0.76 1.12 18.84
N THR A 320 0.50 1.38 17.56
CA THR A 320 -0.71 0.89 16.91
C THR A 320 -0.71 -0.64 16.78
N LEU A 321 0.43 -1.25 16.48
CA LEU A 321 0.56 -2.70 16.35
C LEU A 321 0.48 -3.46 17.69
N THR A 322 0.76 -2.81 18.82
CA THR A 322 0.56 -3.36 20.18
C THR A 322 -0.85 -3.10 20.71
N LEU A 323 -1.41 -1.92 20.46
CA LEU A 323 -2.73 -1.52 20.89
C LEU A 323 -3.77 -1.93 19.85
N ASN A 324 -4.14 -3.22 19.84
CA ASN A 324 -5.32 -3.69 19.09
C ASN A 324 -6.65 -3.22 19.70
N LYS A 325 -6.68 -2.06 20.33
CA LYS A 325 -7.91 -1.36 20.69
C LYS A 325 -8.12 -0.28 19.64
N GLN A 326 -8.99 -0.56 18.66
CA GLN A 326 -9.70 0.53 17.99
C GLN A 326 -10.28 1.43 19.08
N ARG A 327 -10.16 2.75 18.92
CA ARG A 327 -10.74 3.69 19.90
C ARG A 327 -12.20 3.28 20.14
N LYS A 328 -12.58 3.19 21.43
CA LYS A 328 -13.96 2.87 21.85
C LYS A 328 -14.97 3.85 21.24
N ASP A 329 -14.53 5.08 20.99
CA ASP A 329 -15.33 6.10 20.38
C ASP A 329 -15.03 6.16 18.88
N HIS A 330 -16.02 5.78 18.09
CA HIS A 330 -16.06 6.16 16.68
C HIS A 330 -16.00 7.69 16.61
N ARG A 331 -14.98 8.21 15.91
CA ARG A 331 -15.00 9.62 15.52
C ARG A 331 -16.19 9.78 14.58
N GLU A 332 -17.17 10.55 15.02
CA GLU A 332 -18.24 11.01 14.15
C GLU A 332 -17.59 11.85 13.05
N ASP A 333 -17.97 11.61 11.79
CA ASP A 333 -17.67 12.58 10.74
C ASP A 333 -18.36 13.86 11.15
N ALA A 334 -17.56 14.91 11.33
CA ALA A 334 -18.10 16.18 11.73
C ALA A 334 -19.02 16.67 10.59
N GLN A 335 -20.28 16.91 10.95
CA GLN A 335 -21.30 17.32 9.98
C GLN A 335 -21.26 18.84 9.81
N GLY A 336 -21.19 19.29 8.57
CA GLY A 336 -21.22 20.70 8.19
C GLY A 336 -20.05 21.13 7.31
N ASN A 337 -20.13 22.34 6.77
CA ASN A 337 -18.98 22.95 6.09
C ASN A 337 -17.91 23.25 7.14
N HIS A 338 -16.76 22.61 7.04
CA HIS A 338 -15.64 22.87 7.93
C HIS A 338 -14.68 23.82 7.27
N LEU A 339 -14.54 25.00 7.87
CA LEU A 339 -13.55 25.98 7.49
C LEU A 339 -12.22 25.54 8.10
N GLY A 340 -11.37 24.92 7.28
CA GLY A 340 -9.96 24.76 7.61
C GLY A 340 -9.28 26.11 7.43
N ILE A 341 -8.75 26.69 8.51
CA ILE A 341 -7.85 27.84 8.38
C ILE A 341 -6.54 27.30 7.81
N MET A 342 -6.33 27.52 6.52
CA MET A 342 -5.08 27.27 5.81
C MET A 342 -4.31 28.59 5.71
N GLY A 343 -2.97 28.56 5.72
CA GLY A 343 -2.17 29.79 5.62
C GLY A 343 -1.58 30.29 6.94
N PHE A 344 -1.26 29.39 7.87
CA PHE A 344 -0.46 29.75 9.04
C PHE A 344 1.00 30.10 8.71
N LEU A 345 1.43 30.02 7.44
CA LEU A 345 2.79 30.38 7.02
C LEU A 345 3.17 31.77 7.51
N ASN A 346 2.30 32.76 7.33
CA ASN A 346 2.54 34.12 7.82
C ASN A 346 2.62 34.20 9.35
N ILE A 347 1.90 33.35 10.08
CA ILE A 347 1.97 33.27 11.55
C ILE A 347 3.25 32.56 11.98
N VAL A 348 3.65 31.49 11.31
CA VAL A 348 4.90 30.76 11.56
C VAL A 348 6.10 31.66 11.27
N ASP A 349 6.08 32.39 10.17
CA ASP A 349 7.12 33.34 9.78
C ASP A 349 7.15 34.54 10.73
N PHE A 350 5.98 35.08 11.12
CA PHE A 350 5.90 36.11 12.15
C PHE A 350 6.48 35.62 13.49
N LEU A 351 6.16 34.41 13.92
CA LEU A 351 6.67 33.82 15.16
C LEU A 351 8.19 33.58 15.07
N ARG A 352 8.69 33.08 13.93
CA ARG A 352 10.13 32.94 13.67
C ARG A 352 10.84 34.29 13.74
N ASN A 353 10.32 35.30 13.06
CA ASN A 353 10.89 36.64 13.06
C ASN A 353 10.88 37.25 14.47
N LYS A 354 9.80 37.04 15.24
CA LYS A 354 9.73 37.46 16.65
C LYS A 354 10.75 36.75 17.55
N GLU A 355 10.99 35.46 17.32
CA GLU A 355 12.02 34.70 18.03
C GLU A 355 13.42 35.25 17.70
N THR A 356 13.69 35.55 16.43
CA THR A 356 14.95 36.14 15.97
C THR A 356 15.16 37.56 16.52
N GLU A 357 14.13 38.41 16.50
CA GLU A 357 14.14 39.74 17.11
C GLU A 357 14.45 39.67 18.62
N LYS A 358 13.84 38.70 19.32
CA LYS A 358 14.08 38.49 20.75
C LYS A 358 15.50 38.01 21.04
N GLN A 359 16.04 37.11 20.21
CA GLN A 359 17.43 36.65 20.31
C GLN A 359 18.43 37.77 20.03
N ASN A 360 18.15 38.62 19.04
CA ASN A 360 18.97 39.79 18.72
C ASN A 360 18.94 40.84 19.84
N ALA A 361 17.75 41.13 20.39
CA ALA A 361 17.61 42.03 21.53
C ALA A 361 18.34 41.51 22.79
N LEU A 362 18.34 40.18 23.02
CA LEU A 362 19.11 39.55 24.09
C LEU A 362 20.63 39.66 23.86
N ALA A 363 21.08 39.48 22.61
CA ALA A 363 22.49 39.65 22.24
C ALA A 363 22.98 41.11 22.38
N GLU A 364 22.14 42.09 22.02
CA GLU A 364 22.42 43.52 22.16
C GLU A 364 22.41 43.99 23.63
N SER A 365 21.62 43.33 24.49
CA SER A 365 21.59 43.60 25.94
C SER A 365 22.80 43.06 26.72
N GLY A 366 23.79 42.46 26.05
CA GLY A 366 25.02 41.96 26.68
C GLY A 366 24.85 40.68 27.50
N LEU A 367 23.64 40.11 27.55
CA LEU A 367 23.35 38.82 28.18
C LEU A 367 23.53 37.69 27.16
N SER A 368 24.78 37.44 26.77
CA SER A 368 25.13 36.22 26.04
C SER A 368 24.92 35.01 26.97
N ILE A 369 23.78 34.34 26.83
CA ILE A 369 23.61 33.01 27.40
C ILE A 369 24.48 32.08 26.56
N ARG A 370 25.64 31.69 27.12
CA ARG A 370 26.43 30.58 26.57
C ARG A 370 25.50 29.38 26.39
N PRO A 371 25.47 28.73 25.21
CA PRO A 371 24.77 27.47 25.08
C PRO A 371 25.37 26.50 26.10
N GLY A 372 24.52 25.99 26.99
CA GLY A 372 24.91 24.94 27.94
C GLY A 372 25.41 23.71 27.18
N PRO A 373 26.26 22.88 27.82
CA PRO A 373 26.79 21.69 27.16
C PRO A 373 25.62 20.78 26.79
N VAL A 374 25.60 20.39 25.52
CA VAL A 374 24.72 19.35 25.00
C VAL A 374 25.15 18.04 25.68
N ASN A 375 24.29 17.49 26.54
CA ASN A 375 24.37 16.13 27.06
C ASN A 375 23.36 15.25 26.34
#